data_AF-A0A3E0NRQ4-F1
#
_entry.id   AF-A0A3E0NRQ4-F1
#
_cell.length_a   1.000
_cell.length_b   1.000
_cell.length_c   1.000
_cell.angle_alpha   90.00
_cell.angle_beta   90.00
_cell.angle_gamma   90.00
#
_symmetry.space_group_name_H-M   'P 1'
#
loop_
_entity.id
_entity.type
_entity.pdbx_description
1 polymer ?
#
loop_
_entity_poly.entity_id
_entity_poly.type
_entity_poly.pdbx_seq_one_letter_code
_entity_poly.pdbx_strand_id
1 'polypeptide(L)'
;MDATGLPSGTVYPALRRLEDSGFVRSSWEPHARAERAKRPRRRYYEVTASGVTALEAARRRFPWLGAVGSTSATGAEPSKA
;
A
#
# COMPACT_ATOMS: atom_id res chain seq x y z
N MET A 1 2.59 9.69 0.02
CA MET A 1 3.98 9.29 -0.25
C MET A 1 4.81 9.26 1.03
N ASP A 2 4.33 10.00 2.02
CA ASP A 2 4.92 10.24 3.33
C ASP A 2 5.22 8.96 4.12
N ALA A 3 4.42 7.91 3.94
CA ALA A 3 4.59 6.65 4.67
C ALA A 3 5.83 5.83 4.26
N THR A 4 6.37 6.01 3.05
CA THR A 4 7.53 5.24 2.57
C THR A 4 8.80 6.08 2.39
N GLY A 5 8.68 7.40 2.35
CA GLY A 5 9.80 8.30 2.02
C GLY A 5 10.36 8.14 0.60
N LEU A 6 9.76 7.29 -0.24
CA LEU A 6 10.21 7.02 -1.60
C LEU A 6 9.46 7.90 -2.62
N PRO A 7 10.07 8.24 -3.78
CA PRO A 7 9.41 9.00 -4.85
C PRO A 7 8.42 8.13 -5.63
N SER A 8 7.50 8.77 -6.37
CA SER A 8 6.35 8.10 -7.00
C SER A 8 6.80 7.14 -8.11
N GLY A 9 7.87 7.52 -8.81
CA GLY A 9 8.55 6.67 -9.79
C GLY A 9 9.13 5.38 -9.21
N THR A 10 9.26 5.26 -7.88
CA THR A 10 9.70 4.02 -7.21
C THR A 10 8.52 3.25 -6.62
N VAL A 11 7.60 3.94 -5.96
CA VAL A 11 6.48 3.32 -5.25
C VAL A 11 5.55 2.59 -6.22
N TYR A 12 5.11 3.23 -7.31
CA TYR A 12 4.13 2.61 -8.21
C TYR A 12 4.71 1.40 -8.98
N PRO A 13 5.96 1.42 -9.47
CA PRO A 13 6.56 0.22 -10.03
C PRO A 13 6.77 -0.90 -9.00
N ALA A 14 7.07 -0.57 -7.74
CA ALA A 14 7.17 -1.58 -6.68
C ALA A 14 5.81 -2.25 -6.41
N LEU A 15 4.74 -1.46 -6.26
CA LEU A 15 3.37 -1.98 -6.08
C LEU A 15 2.94 -2.85 -7.26
N ARG A 16 3.29 -2.46 -8.49
CA ARG A 16 3.01 -3.27 -9.68
C ARG A 16 3.70 -4.63 -9.63
N ARG A 17 4.99 -4.68 -9.29
CA ARG A 17 5.72 -5.95 -9.17
C ARG A 17 5.14 -6.86 -8.09
N LEU A 18 4.70 -6.29 -6.97
CA LEU A 18 4.02 -7.04 -5.91
C LEU A 18 2.66 -7.57 -6.38
N GLU A 19 1.92 -6.80 -7.18
CA GLU A 19 0.65 -7.23 -7.78
C GLU A 19 0.87 -8.34 -8.82
N ASP A 20 1.86 -8.19 -9.70
CA ASP A 20 2.24 -9.19 -10.71
C ASP A 20 2.70 -10.52 -10.07
N SER A 21 3.35 -10.43 -8.89
CA SER A 21 3.76 -11.61 -8.11
C SER A 21 2.61 -12.22 -7.28
N GLY A 22 1.41 -11.61 -7.33
CA GLY A 22 0.25 -12.04 -6.57
C GLY A 22 0.33 -11.79 -5.06
N PHE A 23 1.27 -10.96 -4.59
CA PHE A 23 1.45 -10.64 -3.16
C PHE A 23 0.53 -9.53 -2.67
N VAL A 24 0.05 -8.68 -3.57
CA VAL A 24 -1.01 -7.71 -3.28
C VAL A 24 -2.09 -7.80 -4.34
N ARG A 25 -3.32 -7.49 -3.94
CA ARG A 25 -4.44 -7.25 -4.86
C ARG A 25 -4.79 -5.78 -4.85
N SER A 26 -5.12 -5.21 -6.01
CA SER A 26 -5.62 -3.85 -6.07
C SER A 26 -7.12 -3.80 -6.32
N SER A 27 -7.76 -2.76 -5.79
CA SER A 27 -9.15 -2.45 -6.06
C SER A 27 -9.34 -0.95 -6.17
N TRP A 28 -10.11 -0.52 -7.16
CA TRP A 28 -10.53 0.87 -7.23
C TRP A 28 -11.67 1.11 -6.24
N GLU A 29 -11.65 2.25 -5.57
CA GLU A 29 -12.77 2.60 -4.71
C GLU A 29 -14.08 2.76 -5.51
N PRO A 30 -15.24 2.61 -4.86
CA PRO A 30 -16.53 2.84 -5.48
C PRO A 30 -16.64 4.25 -6.06
N HIS A 31 -17.07 4.36 -7.32
CA HIS A 31 -17.19 5.65 -8.02
C HIS A 31 -18.06 6.65 -7.24
N ALA A 32 -19.21 6.20 -6.72
CA ALA A 32 -20.11 7.04 -5.91
C ALA A 32 -19.45 7.66 -4.66
N ARG A 33 -18.41 7.02 -4.10
CA ARG A 33 -17.65 7.56 -2.97
C ARG A 33 -16.71 8.68 -3.42
N ALA A 34 -16.05 8.50 -4.57
CA ALA A 34 -15.14 9.49 -5.14
C ALA A 34 -15.89 10.75 -5.60
N GLU A 35 -17.03 10.57 -6.29
CA GLU A 35 -17.89 11.66 -6.77
C GLU A 35 -18.42 12.52 -5.61
N ARG A 36 -18.97 11.88 -4.57
CA ARG A 36 -19.46 12.60 -3.38
C ARG A 36 -18.35 13.41 -2.70
N ALA A 37 -17.12 12.92 -2.73
CA ALA A 37 -15.95 13.59 -2.16
C ALA A 37 -15.27 14.57 -3.14
N LYS A 38 -15.83 14.80 -4.34
CA LYS A 38 -15.32 15.70 -5.38
C LYS A 38 -13.83 15.49 -5.68
N ARG A 39 -13.39 14.23 -5.74
CA ARG A 39 -11.99 13.88 -5.98
C ARG A 39 -11.88 12.66 -6.90
N PRO A 40 -10.74 12.47 -7.57
CA PRO A 40 -10.48 11.26 -8.33
C PRO A 40 -10.56 10.00 -7.46
N ARG A 41 -10.84 8.87 -8.11
CA ARG A 41 -10.88 7.56 -7.47
C ARG A 41 -9.50 7.17 -6.94
N ARG A 42 -9.47 6.65 -5.71
CA ARG A 42 -8.31 6.01 -5.09
C ARG A 42 -8.25 4.55 -5.49
N ARG A 43 -7.02 4.06 -5.71
CA ARG A 43 -6.73 2.63 -5.85
C ARG A 43 -6.18 2.14 -4.51
N TYR A 44 -6.89 1.20 -3.90
CA TYR A 44 -6.48 0.53 -2.68
C TYR A 44 -5.71 -0.74 -3.03
N TYR A 45 -4.80 -1.13 -2.14
CA TYR A 45 -4.03 -2.35 -2.23
C TYR A 45 -4.18 -3.12 -0.93
N GLU A 46 -4.34 -4.43 -1.04
CA GLU A 46 -4.48 -5.32 0.09
C GLU A 46 -3.49 -6.48 -0.06
N VAL A 47 -2.81 -6.83 1.03
CA VAL A 47 -1.86 -7.95 1.03
C VAL A 47 -2.65 -9.25 0.95
N THR A 48 -2.28 -10.12 0.01
CA THR A 48 -2.90 -11.43 -0.16
C THR A 48 -2.31 -12.45 0.82
N ALA A 49 -2.93 -13.63 0.93
CA ALA A 49 -2.38 -14.72 1.75
C ALA A 49 -0.95 -15.11 1.32
N SER A 50 -0.70 -15.22 0.00
CA SER A 50 0.65 -15.47 -0.54
C SER A 50 1.62 -14.33 -0.23
N GLY A 51 1.14 -13.08 -0.22
CA GLY A 51 1.93 -11.92 0.19
C GLY A 51 2.35 -11.97 1.65
N VAL A 52 1.48 -12.42 2.55
CA VAL A 52 1.81 -12.62 3.97
C VAL A 52 2.91 -13.68 4.13
N THR A 53 2.76 -14.83 3.48
CA THR A 53 3.78 -15.88 3.50
C THR A 53 5.13 -15.40 2.94
N ALA A 54 5.11 -14.64 1.84
CA ALA A 54 6.31 -14.07 1.26
C ALA A 54 6.97 -13.04 2.19
N LEU A 55 6.17 -12.22 2.90
CA LEU A 55 6.67 -11.27 3.89
C LEU A 55 7.38 -11.98 5.06
N GLU A 56 6.82 -13.06 5.57
CA GLU A 56 7.47 -13.86 6.62
C GLU A 56 8.80 -14.44 6.16
N ALA A 57 8.86 -14.97 4.94
CA ALA A 57 10.11 -15.44 4.35
C ALA A 57 11.14 -14.32 4.19
N ALA A 58 10.70 -13.15 3.73
CA ALA A 58 11.56 -11.97 3.59
C ALA A 58 12.12 -11.50 4.95
N ARG A 59 11.31 -11.50 6.02
CA ARG A 59 11.76 -11.15 7.38
C ARG A 59 12.81 -12.12 7.91
N ARG A 60 12.68 -13.43 7.64
CA ARG A 60 13.72 -14.42 7.99
C ARG A 60 15.00 -14.19 7.20
N ARG A 61 14.88 -13.84 5.92
CA ARG A 61 16.03 -13.60 5.04
C ARG A 61 16.76 -12.29 5.35
N PHE A 62 16.01 -11.28 5.75
CA PHE A 62 16.48 -9.92 6.01
C PHE A 62 16.02 -9.48 7.41
N PRO A 63 16.72 -9.89 8.47
CA PRO A 63 16.32 -9.63 9.86
C PRO A 63 16.10 -8.14 10.20
N TRP A 64 16.78 -7.24 9.49
CA TRP A 64 16.63 -5.79 9.65
C TRP A 64 15.23 -5.27 9.25
N LEU A 65 14.46 -6.01 8.44
CA LEU A 65 13.08 -5.63 8.09
C LEU A 65 12.12 -5.68 9.30
N GLY A 66 12.45 -6.42 10.35
CA GLY A 66 11.66 -6.46 11.58
C GLY A 66 11.64 -5.13 12.34
N ALA A 67 12.69 -4.30 12.19
CA ALA A 67 12.80 -3.01 12.86
C ALA A 67 12.02 -1.88 12.17
N VAL A 68 11.56 -2.09 10.92
CA VAL A 68 10.88 -1.06 10.11
C VAL A 68 9.35 -1.03 10.33
N GLY A 69 8.83 -1.93 11.18
CA GLY A 69 7.41 -2.31 11.22
C GLY A 69 6.44 -1.45 12.07
N SER A 70 6.86 -0.31 12.62
CA SER A 70 6.01 0.51 13.51
C SER A 70 5.85 1.94 13.00
N THR A 71 5.38 2.12 11.77
CA THR A 71 4.72 3.36 11.37
C THR A 71 3.27 3.05 11.10
N SER A 72 2.46 3.13 12.15
CA SER A 72 1.00 3.12 12.05
C SER A 72 0.56 4.25 11.12
N ALA A 73 0.15 3.89 9.91
CA ALA A 73 -0.59 4.79 9.04
C ALA A 73 -2.00 4.96 9.63
N THR A 74 -2.12 5.80 10.65
CA THR A 74 -3.41 6.35 11.08
C THR A 74 -3.95 7.13 9.89
N GLY A 75 -5.05 6.64 9.32
CA GLY A 75 -5.82 7.37 8.33
C GLY A 75 -6.43 8.63 8.95
N ALA A 76 -5.66 9.69 9.07
CA ALA A 76 -6.16 11.04 9.23
C ALA A 76 -6.42 11.58 7.83
N GLU A 77 -7.69 11.56 7.43
CA GLU A 77 -8.17 12.29 6.27
C GLU A 77 -8.00 13.80 6.57
N PRO A 78 -7.15 14.56 5.85
CA PRO A 78 -7.11 15.99 6.05
C PRO A 78 -8.40 16.57 5.46
N SER A 79 -9.36 16.84 6.34
CA SER A 79 -10.47 17.74 6.06
C SER A 79 -9.86 19.10 5.70
N LYS A 80 -9.92 19.44 4.41
CA LYS A 80 -9.54 20.76 3.91
C LYS A 80 -10.82 21.50 3.54
N ALA A 81 -11.20 22.44 4.40
CA ALA A 81 -12.11 23.60 4.25
C ALA A 81 -13.02 23.72 5.47
#